data_AF-W2E1B8-F1
#
_entry.id   AF-W2E1B8-F1
#
_cell.length_a   1.000
_cell.length_b   1.000
_cell.length_c   1.000
_cell.angle_alpha   90.00
_cell.angle_beta   90.00
_cell.angle_gamma   90.00
#
_symmetry.space_group_name_H-M   'P 1'
#
loop_
_entity.id
_entity.type
_entity.pdbx_description
1 polymer ?
#
loop_
_entity_poly.entity_id
_entity_poly.type
_entity_poly.pdbx_seq_one_letter_code
_entity_poly.pdbx_strand_id
1 'polypeptide(L)'
;MADDMVNPVGLRRGLKNRHIQLIALGGAIGTGLFLGSAGVLKSAGPSMILGYAIAGFIAFLIMRQLGEMIVEEPVAGSFSHFAHKYWGGYAGFLAGWNYWVLYVLVGMAELTAVGKYIQFWWPEIPTWVSALVFFVAVNLINTLNVKFFGEAEFWFAIIKVVAIVGMIVLGCYLLFSGTGGPQASVSNLWSHGGFFPNGGMGLLMSMAFIMFSFGGLELVGITAAEASEPRKVIPKAINQVVYRILIFYVGALTVLLSLYPWDQLLQTLGASGDAYSGSPFVQIFSLIGNDTAAHILNFVVLTAALSVYNSGVYCNSRMLFGLAEQGDAPKSLMKLNKQGVPIRALAISALVTMLCVVVNYVAPQSALELLFALVVASLMINWALISITHIKFRKAMGEQGLTPSFKTFWFPFSNYLCLAFMVMIISVMLAIPGISESVYAMPVWVGIIYIAYRLRVRKAKMAVA
;
A
#
# COMPACT_ATOMS: atom_id res chain seq x y z
N MET A 1 0.98 34.28 6.84
CA MET A 1 1.65 34.58 5.55
C MET A 1 2.94 33.76 5.38
N ALA A 2 2.93 32.46 5.73
CA ALA A 2 4.11 31.58 5.79
C ALA A 2 3.99 30.34 4.87
N ASP A 3 3.10 30.41 3.87
CA ASP A 3 2.60 29.23 3.13
C ASP A 3 3.24 29.01 1.74
N ASP A 4 4.23 29.84 1.36
CA ASP A 4 4.89 29.79 0.04
C ASP A 4 6.42 29.63 0.16
N MET A 5 6.87 28.66 0.96
CA MET A 5 8.28 28.23 0.93
C MET A 5 8.49 27.28 -0.25
N VAL A 6 8.94 27.83 -1.37
CA VAL A 6 9.44 27.08 -2.53
C VAL A 6 10.74 26.37 -2.10
N ASN A 7 10.81 25.03 -2.22
CA ASN A 7 12.07 24.29 -2.03
C ASN A 7 13.11 24.83 -3.04
N PRO A 8 14.44 24.87 -2.77
CA PRO A 8 15.47 25.24 -3.76
C PRO A 8 15.31 24.68 -5.19
N VAL A 9 14.54 23.60 -5.37
CA VAL A 9 14.23 22.93 -6.64
C VAL A 9 12.88 23.34 -7.27
N GLY A 10 12.14 24.32 -6.72
CA GLY A 10 10.90 24.85 -7.32
C GLY A 10 9.59 24.14 -6.91
N LEU A 11 9.65 23.07 -6.11
CA LEU A 11 8.46 22.39 -5.59
C LEU A 11 7.77 23.23 -4.49
N ARG A 12 6.45 23.42 -4.60
CA ARG A 12 5.64 24.11 -3.59
C ARG A 12 5.36 23.17 -2.41
N ARG A 13 5.69 23.61 -1.19
CA ARG A 13 5.27 22.96 0.06
C ARG A 13 3.81 23.35 0.35
N GLY A 14 2.96 22.40 0.71
CA GLY A 14 1.53 22.71 0.96
C GLY A 14 0.77 21.75 1.88
N LEU A 15 1.40 20.68 2.38
CA LEU A 15 0.75 19.74 3.28
C LEU A 15 0.85 20.20 4.74
N LYS A 16 -0.30 20.33 5.41
CA LYS A 16 -0.38 20.59 6.85
C LYS A 16 -0.14 19.29 7.63
N ASN A 17 0.24 19.38 8.91
CA ASN A 17 0.41 18.21 9.79
C ASN A 17 -0.81 17.27 9.81
N ARG A 18 -2.03 17.82 9.70
CA ARG A 18 -3.26 17.03 9.56
C ARG A 18 -3.30 16.22 8.27
N HIS A 19 -2.84 16.79 7.14
CA HIS A 19 -2.78 16.09 5.85
C HIS A 19 -1.76 14.97 5.92
N ILE A 20 -0.59 15.19 6.54
CA ILE A 20 0.45 14.16 6.68
C ILE A 20 -0.05 12.96 7.51
N GLN A 21 -0.70 13.22 8.64
CA GLN A 21 -1.26 12.15 9.48
C GLN A 21 -2.37 11.36 8.77
N LEU A 22 -3.19 12.04 7.97
CA LEU A 22 -4.31 11.43 7.25
C LEU A 22 -3.88 10.74 5.95
N ILE A 23 -2.88 11.24 5.23
CA ILE A 23 -2.27 10.53 4.09
C ILE A 23 -1.62 9.25 4.59
N ALA A 24 -0.90 9.33 5.71
CA ALA A 24 -0.37 8.14 6.38
C ALA A 24 -1.49 7.14 6.77
N LEU A 25 -2.69 7.64 7.08
CA LEU A 25 -3.83 6.84 7.49
C LEU A 25 -4.55 6.23 6.28
N GLY A 26 -4.80 7.04 5.25
CA GLY A 26 -5.50 6.67 4.03
C GLY A 26 -4.70 5.77 3.11
N GLY A 27 -3.36 5.89 3.10
CA GLY A 27 -2.47 5.03 2.33
C GLY A 27 -2.36 3.60 2.86
N ALA A 28 -2.70 3.38 4.13
CA ALA A 28 -2.67 2.06 4.78
C ALA A 28 -4.02 1.33 4.77
N ILE A 29 -5.08 1.95 4.21
CA ILE A 29 -6.44 1.40 4.17
C ILE A 29 -6.92 1.52 2.72
N GLY A 30 -6.88 0.38 2.03
CA GLY A 30 -7.20 0.29 0.61
C GLY A 30 -7.79 -1.04 0.23
N THR A 31 -7.69 -1.37 -1.05
CA THR A 31 -8.27 -2.59 -1.63
C THR A 31 -7.72 -3.87 -1.00
N GLY A 32 -6.52 -3.86 -0.43
CA GLY A 32 -5.95 -5.05 0.19
C GLY A 32 -6.73 -5.55 1.39
N LEU A 33 -7.24 -4.65 2.24
CA LEU A 33 -8.10 -5.04 3.36
C LEU A 33 -9.48 -5.44 2.87
N PHE A 34 -10.10 -4.65 1.98
CA PHE A 34 -11.51 -4.83 1.65
C PHE A 34 -11.77 -5.89 0.59
N LEU A 35 -10.94 -5.99 -0.44
CA LEU A 35 -11.10 -6.96 -1.53
C LEU A 35 -10.07 -8.08 -1.42
N GLY A 36 -8.82 -7.73 -1.08
CA GLY A 36 -7.75 -8.71 -0.86
C GLY A 36 -8.05 -9.71 0.26
N SER A 37 -8.84 -9.32 1.26
CA SER A 37 -9.29 -10.22 2.32
C SER A 37 -10.10 -11.41 1.82
N ALA A 38 -10.71 -11.36 0.63
CA ALA A 38 -11.42 -12.50 0.06
C ALA A 38 -10.48 -13.68 -0.22
N GLY A 39 -9.31 -13.40 -0.83
CA GLY A 39 -8.26 -14.41 -1.04
C GLY A 39 -7.66 -14.92 0.28
N VAL A 40 -7.50 -14.05 1.27
CA VAL A 40 -7.02 -14.42 2.61
C VAL A 40 -8.03 -15.32 3.32
N LEU A 41 -9.32 -14.99 3.26
CA LEU A 41 -10.41 -15.76 3.84
C LEU A 41 -10.44 -17.19 3.28
N LYS A 42 -10.27 -17.33 1.97
CA LYS A 42 -10.18 -18.64 1.29
C LYS A 42 -9.08 -19.52 1.88
N SER A 43 -7.89 -18.96 2.10
CA SER A 43 -6.72 -19.72 2.54
C SER A 43 -6.64 -19.93 4.05
N ALA A 44 -7.05 -18.94 4.86
CA ALA A 44 -6.83 -18.95 6.31
C ALA A 44 -8.11 -19.09 7.15
N GLY A 45 -9.30 -18.80 6.60
CA GLY A 45 -10.52 -18.67 7.40
C GLY A 45 -10.34 -17.65 8.55
N PRO A 46 -10.89 -17.91 9.75
CA PRO A 46 -10.78 -17.00 10.90
C PRO A 46 -9.35 -16.68 11.34
N SER A 47 -8.39 -17.59 11.12
CA SER A 47 -6.97 -17.37 11.45
C SER A 47 -6.35 -16.17 10.72
N MET A 48 -7.01 -15.64 9.67
CA MET A 48 -6.60 -14.40 9.02
C MET A 48 -6.44 -13.22 9.99
N ILE A 49 -7.24 -13.17 11.07
CA ILE A 49 -7.14 -12.12 12.10
C ILE A 49 -5.74 -12.12 12.71
N LEU A 50 -5.23 -13.30 13.07
CA LEU A 50 -3.87 -13.47 13.56
C LEU A 50 -2.84 -13.13 12.48
N GLY A 51 -3.10 -13.51 11.23
CA GLY A 51 -2.22 -13.20 10.11
C GLY A 51 -2.00 -11.71 9.91
N TYR A 52 -3.07 -10.92 9.92
CA TYR A 52 -3.01 -9.46 9.85
C TYR A 52 -2.30 -8.85 11.06
N ALA A 53 -2.48 -9.42 12.27
CA ALA A 53 -1.76 -8.97 13.45
C ALA A 53 -0.24 -9.19 13.33
N ILE A 54 0.18 -10.37 12.88
CA ILE A 54 1.60 -10.72 12.68
C ILE A 54 2.22 -9.86 11.59
N ALA A 55 1.60 -9.80 10.40
CA ALA A 55 2.10 -9.01 9.29
C ALA A 55 2.14 -7.51 9.63
N GLY A 56 1.11 -7.01 10.32
CA GLY A 56 1.07 -5.63 10.80
C GLY A 56 2.18 -5.32 11.82
N PHE A 57 2.51 -6.26 12.71
CA PHE A 57 3.63 -6.10 13.63
C PHE A 57 4.97 -5.97 12.89
N ILE A 58 5.21 -6.83 11.89
CA ILE A 58 6.42 -6.74 11.05
C ILE A 58 6.46 -5.44 10.26
N ALA A 59 5.34 -5.04 9.65
CA ALA A 59 5.22 -3.76 8.94
C ALA A 59 5.53 -2.57 9.87
N PHE A 60 5.04 -2.61 11.11
CA PHE A 60 5.36 -1.59 12.12
C PHE A 60 6.87 -1.52 12.44
N LEU A 61 7.56 -2.66 12.55
CA LEU A 61 9.01 -2.68 12.76
C LEU A 61 9.77 -2.05 11.59
N ILE A 62 9.36 -2.32 10.35
CA ILE A 62 9.95 -1.72 9.14
C ILE A 62 9.70 -0.22 9.10
N MET A 63 8.50 0.21 9.46
CA MET A 63 8.17 1.65 9.57
C MET A 63 8.97 2.35 10.66
N ARG A 64 9.26 1.68 11.77
CA ARG A 64 10.19 2.17 12.82
C ARG A 64 11.61 2.35 12.26
N GLN A 65 12.13 1.38 11.51
CA GLN A 65 13.45 1.44 10.87
C GLN A 65 13.54 2.63 9.90
N LEU A 66 12.52 2.79 9.06
CA LEU A 66 12.42 3.91 8.13
C LEU A 66 12.31 5.25 8.88
N GLY A 67 11.47 5.31 9.91
CA GLY A 67 11.27 6.50 10.74
C GLY A 67 12.53 7.00 11.44
N GLU A 68 13.34 6.08 11.95
CA GLU A 68 14.62 6.41 12.59
C GLU A 68 15.56 7.14 11.64
N MET A 69 15.62 6.73 10.37
CA MET A 69 16.41 7.42 9.34
C MET A 69 15.82 8.80 9.00
N ILE A 70 14.50 8.88 8.78
CA ILE A 70 13.85 10.12 8.35
C ILE A 70 13.89 11.20 9.44
N VAL A 71 13.74 10.82 10.71
CA VAL A 71 13.77 11.77 11.83
C VAL A 71 15.11 12.47 11.95
N GLU A 72 16.21 11.76 11.67
CA GLU A 72 17.55 12.36 11.67
C GLU A 72 17.83 13.18 10.41
N GLU A 73 17.37 12.71 9.26
CA GLU A 73 17.64 13.33 7.97
C GLU A 73 16.35 13.53 7.17
N PRO A 74 15.57 14.59 7.46
CA PRO A 74 14.30 14.86 6.80
C PRO A 74 14.52 15.44 5.38
N VAL A 75 14.84 14.58 4.41
CA VAL A 75 15.08 14.94 3.00
C VAL A 75 13.99 14.42 2.07
N ALA A 76 13.67 15.22 1.05
CA ALA A 76 12.79 14.80 -0.04
C ALA A 76 13.52 13.78 -0.92
N GLY A 77 12.87 12.67 -1.27
CA GLY A 77 13.50 11.56 -2.01
C GLY A 77 13.45 10.20 -1.31
N SER A 78 12.90 10.15 -0.08
CA SER A 78 12.58 8.91 0.64
C SER A 78 13.81 8.02 0.91
N PHE A 79 13.58 6.74 1.18
CA PHE A 79 14.60 5.72 1.43
C PHE A 79 15.57 5.48 0.26
N SER A 80 15.24 5.92 -0.97
CA SER A 80 16.17 5.93 -2.10
C SER A 80 17.40 6.79 -1.79
N HIS A 81 17.20 7.95 -1.17
CA HIS A 81 18.30 8.80 -0.71
C HIS A 81 19.16 8.10 0.34
N PHE A 82 18.54 7.46 1.33
CA PHE A 82 19.26 6.72 2.38
C PHE A 82 20.06 5.54 1.79
N ALA A 83 19.47 4.80 0.86
CA ALA A 83 20.16 3.71 0.19
C ALA A 83 21.37 4.24 -0.62
N HIS A 84 21.21 5.36 -1.33
CA HIS A 84 22.32 6.00 -2.04
C HIS A 84 23.45 6.42 -1.09
N LYS A 85 23.11 7.03 0.05
CA LYS A 85 24.07 7.59 1.02
C LYS A 85 24.79 6.52 1.84
N TYR A 86 24.07 5.54 2.39
CA TYR A 86 24.60 4.57 3.35
C TYR A 86 24.97 3.21 2.75
N TRP A 87 24.46 2.88 1.57
CA TRP A 87 24.75 1.61 0.90
C TRP A 87 25.51 1.81 -0.41
N GLY A 88 25.12 2.79 -1.22
CA GLY A 88 25.85 3.21 -2.41
C GLY A 88 24.94 3.47 -3.61
N GLY A 89 25.52 3.97 -4.70
CA GLY A 89 24.77 4.49 -5.84
C GLY A 89 23.82 3.49 -6.49
N TYR A 90 24.20 2.21 -6.60
CA TYR A 90 23.31 1.17 -7.15
C TYR A 90 22.10 0.91 -6.24
N ALA A 91 22.30 0.86 -4.93
CA ALA A 91 21.21 0.61 -3.98
C ALA A 91 20.19 1.75 -3.99
N GLY A 92 20.66 3.00 -4.09
CA GLY A 92 19.79 4.17 -4.31
C GLY A 92 19.01 4.07 -5.62
N PHE A 93 19.70 3.80 -6.74
CA PHE A 93 19.06 3.65 -8.04
C PHE A 93 17.99 2.55 -8.05
N LEU A 94 18.28 1.39 -7.45
CA LEU A 94 17.33 0.28 -7.32
C LEU A 94 16.13 0.66 -6.44
N ALA A 95 16.38 1.28 -5.29
CA ALA A 95 15.32 1.73 -4.39
C ALA A 95 14.33 2.67 -5.08
N GLY A 96 14.82 3.70 -5.78
CA GLY A 96 13.94 4.67 -6.44
C GLY A 96 13.14 4.09 -7.61
N TRP A 97 13.79 3.33 -8.51
CA TRP A 97 13.10 2.73 -9.66
C TRP A 97 12.14 1.60 -9.24
N ASN A 98 12.52 0.78 -8.26
CA ASN A 98 11.62 -0.25 -7.72
C ASN A 98 10.41 0.38 -7.04
N TYR A 99 10.58 1.48 -6.30
CA TYR A 99 9.46 2.18 -5.69
C TYR A 99 8.52 2.82 -6.73
N TRP A 100 9.07 3.38 -7.81
CA TRP A 100 8.23 3.89 -8.90
C TRP A 100 7.41 2.77 -9.54
N VAL A 101 8.01 1.61 -9.85
CA VAL A 101 7.26 0.45 -10.38
C VAL A 101 6.23 -0.07 -9.38
N LEU A 102 6.57 -0.15 -8.09
CA LEU A 102 5.64 -0.56 -7.04
C LEU A 102 4.34 0.25 -7.11
N TYR A 103 4.43 1.58 -7.18
CA TYR A 103 3.24 2.44 -7.17
C TYR A 103 2.51 2.48 -8.51
N VAL A 104 3.21 2.24 -9.62
CA VAL A 104 2.54 1.94 -10.90
C VAL A 104 1.68 0.69 -10.74
N LEU A 105 2.24 -0.42 -10.25
CA LEU A 105 1.53 -1.68 -10.04
C LEU A 105 0.37 -1.55 -9.04
N VAL A 106 0.57 -0.85 -7.92
CA VAL A 106 -0.50 -0.52 -6.96
C VAL A 106 -1.61 0.23 -7.67
N GLY A 107 -1.28 1.26 -8.47
CA GLY A 107 -2.30 2.01 -9.21
C GLY A 107 -3.07 1.15 -10.22
N MET A 108 -2.42 0.19 -10.87
CA MET A 108 -3.10 -0.78 -11.72
C MET A 108 -4.07 -1.66 -10.90
N ALA A 109 -3.63 -2.16 -9.75
CA ALA A 109 -4.44 -3.01 -8.88
C ALA A 109 -5.68 -2.27 -8.34
N GLU A 110 -5.50 -1.02 -7.90
CA GLU A 110 -6.57 -0.16 -7.41
C GLU A 110 -7.61 0.15 -8.50
N LEU A 111 -7.18 0.48 -9.73
CA LEU A 111 -8.09 0.69 -10.86
C LEU A 111 -8.86 -0.57 -11.26
N THR A 112 -8.24 -1.74 -11.14
CA THR A 112 -8.88 -3.04 -11.37
C THR A 112 -9.98 -3.28 -10.33
N ALA A 113 -9.69 -3.02 -9.06
CA ALA A 113 -10.65 -3.15 -7.96
C ALA A 113 -11.82 -2.16 -8.07
N VAL A 114 -11.57 -0.92 -8.53
CA VAL A 114 -12.63 0.05 -8.84
C VAL A 114 -13.66 -0.55 -9.81
N GLY A 115 -13.21 -1.31 -10.81
CA GLY A 115 -14.11 -2.04 -11.71
C GLY A 115 -15.05 -2.99 -10.97
N LYS A 116 -14.52 -3.76 -10.01
CA LYS A 116 -15.31 -4.70 -9.19
C LYS A 116 -16.32 -3.97 -8.29
N TYR A 117 -15.95 -2.85 -7.70
CA TYR A 117 -16.88 -2.07 -6.87
C TYR A 117 -18.00 -1.42 -7.68
N ILE A 118 -17.74 -1.02 -8.93
CA ILE A 118 -18.77 -0.52 -9.84
C ILE A 118 -19.73 -1.65 -10.25
N GLN A 119 -19.20 -2.85 -10.50
CA GLN A 119 -20.03 -4.03 -10.82
C GLN A 119 -20.98 -4.44 -9.70
N PHE A 120 -20.74 -4.03 -8.45
CA PHE A 120 -21.70 -4.23 -7.37
C PHE A 120 -23.04 -3.52 -7.63
N TRP A 121 -23.03 -2.33 -8.25
CA TRP A 121 -24.25 -1.60 -8.61
C TRP A 121 -24.68 -1.86 -10.06
N TRP A 122 -23.71 -1.98 -10.96
CA TRP A 122 -23.93 -2.13 -12.40
C TRP A 122 -23.08 -3.29 -12.96
N PRO A 123 -23.51 -4.55 -12.75
CA PRO A 123 -22.78 -5.74 -13.17
C PRO A 123 -22.48 -5.79 -14.68
N GLU A 124 -23.31 -5.13 -15.49
CA GLU A 124 -23.21 -5.04 -16.94
C GLU A 124 -22.02 -4.19 -17.42
N ILE A 125 -21.47 -3.33 -16.56
CA ILE A 125 -20.34 -2.48 -16.92
C ILE A 125 -19.04 -3.30 -16.87
N PRO A 126 -18.30 -3.42 -17.98
CA PRO A 126 -17.02 -4.12 -17.99
C PRO A 126 -15.99 -3.40 -17.11
N THR A 127 -15.17 -4.16 -16.37
CA THR A 127 -14.17 -3.60 -15.44
C THR A 127 -13.18 -2.65 -16.11
N TRP A 128 -12.79 -2.90 -17.36
CA TRP A 128 -11.87 -2.04 -18.11
C TRP A 128 -12.45 -0.65 -18.41
N VAL A 129 -13.78 -0.53 -18.58
CA VAL A 129 -14.45 0.76 -18.84
C VAL A 129 -14.37 1.62 -17.58
N SER A 130 -14.75 1.04 -16.44
CA SER A 130 -14.64 1.70 -15.13
C SER A 130 -13.19 2.10 -14.84
N ALA A 131 -12.24 1.19 -15.05
CA ALA A 131 -10.81 1.47 -14.88
C ALA A 131 -10.35 2.65 -15.76
N LEU A 132 -10.76 2.70 -17.03
CA LEU A 132 -10.42 3.79 -17.95
C LEU A 132 -11.00 5.13 -17.51
N VAL A 133 -12.29 5.17 -17.15
CA VAL A 133 -12.96 6.40 -16.71
C VAL A 133 -12.29 7.00 -15.48
N PHE A 134 -12.06 6.18 -14.45
CA PHE A 134 -11.41 6.65 -13.22
C PHE A 134 -9.93 6.93 -13.41
N PHE A 135 -9.24 6.19 -14.28
CA PHE A 135 -7.87 6.50 -14.71
C PHE A 135 -7.79 7.92 -15.27
N VAL A 136 -8.64 8.26 -16.24
CA VAL A 136 -8.63 9.60 -16.87
C VAL A 136 -8.97 10.66 -15.84
N ALA A 137 -10.02 10.46 -15.04
CA ALA A 137 -10.47 11.41 -14.04
C ALA A 137 -9.38 11.74 -13.01
N VAL A 138 -8.74 10.74 -12.40
CA VAL A 138 -7.73 10.94 -11.37
C VAL A 138 -6.45 11.55 -11.93
N ASN A 139 -5.99 11.13 -13.13
CA ASN A 139 -4.82 11.75 -13.74
C ASN A 139 -5.06 13.22 -14.08
N LEU A 140 -6.24 13.56 -14.61
CA LEU A 140 -6.61 14.96 -14.87
C LEU A 140 -6.59 15.78 -13.57
N ILE A 141 -7.18 15.28 -12.49
CA ILE A 141 -7.14 15.93 -11.18
C ILE A 141 -5.70 16.15 -10.71
N ASN A 142 -4.81 15.18 -10.93
CA ASN A 142 -3.40 15.29 -10.54
C ASN A 142 -2.57 16.24 -11.43
N THR A 143 -3.09 16.68 -12.58
CA THR A 143 -2.50 17.79 -13.33
C THR A 143 -2.82 19.16 -12.72
N LEU A 144 -3.85 19.22 -11.86
CA LEU A 144 -4.29 20.42 -11.14
C LEU A 144 -3.46 20.65 -9.87
N ASN A 145 -3.76 21.74 -9.16
CA ASN A 145 -2.97 22.23 -8.02
C ASN A 145 -2.82 21.20 -6.88
N VAL A 146 -1.59 21.03 -6.38
CA VAL A 146 -1.21 20.17 -5.23
C VAL A 146 -2.04 20.40 -3.96
N LYS A 147 -2.57 21.61 -3.75
CA LYS A 147 -3.46 21.88 -2.60
C LYS A 147 -4.77 21.11 -2.67
N PHE A 148 -5.29 20.84 -3.88
CA PHE A 148 -6.51 20.05 -4.06
C PHE A 148 -6.30 18.58 -3.68
N PHE A 149 -5.13 18.03 -3.98
CA PHE A 149 -4.75 16.67 -3.56
C PHE A 149 -4.82 16.50 -2.03
N GLY A 150 -4.20 17.43 -1.28
CA GLY A 150 -4.15 17.33 0.19
C GLY A 150 -5.52 17.41 0.86
N GLU A 151 -6.42 18.26 0.35
CA GLU A 151 -7.80 18.37 0.85
C GLU A 151 -8.67 17.18 0.40
N ALA A 152 -8.50 16.66 -0.83
CA ALA A 152 -9.20 15.45 -1.28
C ALA A 152 -8.82 14.24 -0.41
N GLU A 153 -7.54 14.02 -0.16
CA GLU A 153 -7.07 12.96 0.73
C GLU A 153 -7.56 13.13 2.16
N PHE A 154 -7.65 14.37 2.66
CA PHE A 154 -8.21 14.65 3.97
C PHE A 154 -9.65 14.12 4.10
N TRP A 155 -10.51 14.43 3.12
CA TRP A 155 -11.89 13.97 3.11
C TRP A 155 -12.01 12.46 2.89
N PHE A 156 -11.24 11.89 1.95
CA PHE A 156 -11.24 10.45 1.72
C PHE A 156 -10.79 9.67 2.96
N ALA A 157 -9.77 10.13 3.68
CA ALA A 157 -9.33 9.49 4.92
C ALA A 157 -10.41 9.53 6.02
N ILE A 158 -11.14 10.65 6.16
CA ILE A 158 -12.26 10.75 7.12
C ILE A 158 -13.36 9.75 6.78
N ILE A 159 -13.79 9.69 5.52
CA ILE A 159 -14.83 8.76 5.05
C ILE A 159 -14.43 7.31 5.40
N LYS A 160 -13.19 6.91 5.12
CA LYS A 160 -12.67 5.57 5.44
C LYS A 160 -12.74 5.26 6.94
N VAL A 161 -12.25 6.17 7.79
CA VAL A 161 -12.21 5.96 9.25
C VAL A 161 -13.62 5.86 9.82
N VAL A 162 -14.50 6.79 9.47
CA VAL A 162 -15.86 6.83 9.97
C VAL A 162 -16.62 5.56 9.56
N ALA A 163 -16.43 5.09 8.32
CA ALA A 163 -17.09 3.87 7.86
C ALA A 163 -16.61 2.62 8.61
N ILE A 164 -15.30 2.44 8.81
CA ILE A 164 -14.79 1.25 9.51
C ILE A 164 -15.22 1.27 10.98
N VAL A 165 -15.12 2.43 11.64
CA VAL A 165 -15.58 2.56 13.03
C VAL A 165 -17.08 2.34 13.12
N GLY A 166 -17.86 2.95 12.23
CA GLY A 166 -19.32 2.76 12.16
C GLY A 166 -19.71 1.30 11.92
N MET A 167 -18.99 0.61 11.05
CA MET A 167 -19.16 -0.83 10.81
C MET A 167 -18.86 -1.67 12.04
N ILE A 168 -17.76 -1.40 12.74
CA ILE A 168 -17.41 -2.09 13.99
C ILE A 168 -18.50 -1.88 15.04
N VAL A 169 -18.94 -0.63 15.22
CA VAL A 169 -20.00 -0.29 16.19
C VAL A 169 -21.31 -0.97 15.83
N LEU A 170 -21.72 -0.92 14.56
CA LEU A 170 -22.93 -1.57 14.07
C LEU A 170 -22.84 -3.09 14.23
N GLY A 171 -21.73 -3.71 13.88
CA GLY A 171 -21.53 -5.14 14.02
C GLY A 171 -21.55 -5.60 15.48
N CYS A 172 -20.90 -4.86 16.38
CA CYS A 172 -21.01 -5.09 17.83
C CYS A 172 -22.46 -4.96 18.30
N TYR A 173 -23.17 -3.91 17.86
CA TYR A 173 -24.59 -3.73 18.20
C TYR A 173 -25.43 -4.93 17.74
N LEU A 174 -25.27 -5.39 16.50
CA LEU A 174 -25.98 -6.55 15.96
C LEU A 174 -25.69 -7.84 16.75
N LEU A 175 -24.43 -8.04 17.17
CA LEU A 175 -24.02 -9.19 17.99
C LEU A 175 -24.61 -9.16 19.40
N PHE A 176 -24.56 -8.01 20.09
CA PHE A 176 -25.01 -7.90 21.48
C PHE A 176 -26.52 -7.73 21.64
N SER A 177 -27.20 -7.12 20.66
CA SER A 177 -28.65 -6.95 20.68
C SER A 177 -29.42 -8.19 20.23
N GLY A 178 -28.74 -9.17 19.61
CA GLY A 178 -29.38 -10.33 18.98
C GLY A 178 -30.14 -10.00 17.69
N THR A 179 -30.02 -8.78 17.17
CA THR A 179 -30.71 -8.33 15.93
C THR A 179 -29.92 -8.64 14.66
N GLY A 180 -28.70 -9.17 14.77
CA GLY A 180 -27.86 -9.61 13.63
C GLY A 180 -28.33 -10.87 12.91
N GLY A 181 -29.46 -11.45 13.31
CA GLY A 181 -29.97 -12.71 12.79
C GLY A 181 -29.37 -13.94 13.48
N PRO A 182 -29.92 -15.15 13.20
CA PRO A 182 -29.53 -16.38 13.90
C PRO A 182 -28.10 -16.83 13.61
N GLN A 183 -27.52 -16.36 12.50
CA GLN A 183 -26.15 -16.67 12.11
C GLN A 183 -25.12 -15.82 12.85
N ALA A 184 -25.50 -14.68 13.45
CA ALA A 184 -24.56 -13.78 14.10
C ALA A 184 -24.17 -14.30 15.49
N SER A 185 -22.92 -14.73 15.64
CA SER A 185 -22.38 -15.24 16.90
C SER A 185 -20.86 -15.14 16.93
N VAL A 186 -20.30 -14.68 18.05
CA VAL A 186 -18.84 -14.70 18.28
C VAL A 186 -18.26 -16.11 18.11
N SER A 187 -19.07 -17.14 18.34
CA SER A 187 -18.66 -18.54 18.14
C SER A 187 -18.28 -18.86 16.69
N ASN A 188 -18.74 -18.10 15.69
CA ASN A 188 -18.38 -18.28 14.28
C ASN A 188 -16.86 -18.24 14.02
N LEU A 189 -16.10 -17.61 14.92
CA LEU A 189 -14.64 -17.59 14.85
C LEU A 189 -13.99 -18.97 15.06
N TRP A 190 -14.72 -19.95 15.62
CA TRP A 190 -14.21 -21.29 15.88
C TRP A 190 -15.22 -22.44 15.65
N SER A 191 -16.50 -22.16 15.47
CA SER A 191 -17.53 -23.20 15.32
C SER A 191 -17.51 -23.88 13.93
N HIS A 192 -16.99 -23.21 12.90
CA HIS A 192 -16.97 -23.71 11.51
C HIS A 192 -15.59 -24.23 11.13
N GLY A 193 -15.14 -25.30 11.79
CA GLY A 193 -13.83 -25.93 11.53
C GLY A 193 -12.68 -25.42 12.42
N GLY A 194 -12.98 -24.70 13.50
CA GLY A 194 -11.96 -24.13 14.40
C GLY A 194 -11.42 -22.79 13.93
N PHE A 195 -10.55 -22.18 14.74
CA PHE A 195 -9.89 -20.92 14.36
C PHE A 195 -8.90 -21.09 13.19
N PHE A 196 -8.33 -22.29 13.04
CA PHE A 196 -7.43 -22.68 11.95
C PHE A 196 -8.08 -23.77 11.07
N PRO A 197 -9.13 -23.47 10.31
CA PRO A 197 -9.86 -24.48 9.54
C PRO A 197 -9.01 -25.14 8.46
N ASN A 198 -8.04 -24.40 7.90
CA ASN A 198 -7.07 -24.89 6.92
C ASN A 198 -5.68 -25.16 7.53
N GLY A 199 -5.61 -25.29 8.86
CA GLY A 199 -4.38 -25.48 9.62
C GLY A 199 -3.41 -24.29 9.59
N GLY A 200 -2.25 -24.44 10.24
CA GLY A 200 -1.21 -23.40 10.25
C GLY A 200 -0.60 -23.11 8.88
N MET A 201 -0.63 -24.10 7.97
CA MET A 201 -0.17 -23.92 6.58
C MET A 201 -1.11 -22.98 5.81
N GLY A 202 -2.43 -23.07 5.99
CA GLY A 202 -3.37 -22.13 5.37
C GLY A 202 -3.11 -20.67 5.78
N LEU A 203 -2.81 -20.45 7.07
CA LEU A 203 -2.37 -19.14 7.56
C LEU A 203 -1.05 -18.70 6.92
N LEU A 204 -0.06 -19.59 6.85
CA LEU A 204 1.25 -19.28 6.26
C LEU A 204 1.11 -18.90 4.78
N MET A 205 0.30 -19.64 4.02
CA MET A 205 0.04 -19.38 2.61
C MET A 205 -0.73 -18.07 2.40
N SER A 206 -1.60 -17.69 3.34
CA SER A 206 -2.35 -16.44 3.24
C SER A 206 -1.50 -15.18 3.48
N MET A 207 -0.33 -15.32 4.11
CA MET A 207 0.56 -14.19 4.40
C MET A 207 0.95 -13.41 3.15
N ALA A 208 1.15 -14.09 2.01
CA ALA A 208 1.45 -13.43 0.74
C ALA A 208 0.38 -12.41 0.33
N PHE A 209 -0.91 -12.76 0.47
CA PHE A 209 -2.02 -11.88 0.16
C PHE A 209 -2.18 -10.77 1.22
N ILE A 210 -1.96 -11.10 2.49
CA ILE A 210 -2.02 -10.13 3.60
C ILE A 210 -1.00 -8.99 3.38
N MET A 211 0.20 -9.31 2.87
CA MET A 211 1.25 -8.31 2.65
C MET A 211 0.83 -7.16 1.74
N PHE A 212 -0.03 -7.41 0.75
CA PHE A 212 -0.54 -6.35 -0.13
C PHE A 212 -1.28 -5.26 0.67
N SER A 213 -1.98 -5.64 1.74
CA SER A 213 -2.77 -4.70 2.55
C SER A 213 -1.90 -3.71 3.34
N PHE A 214 -0.63 -4.03 3.57
CA PHE A 214 0.31 -3.17 4.29
C PHE A 214 1.17 -2.30 3.37
N GLY A 215 1.02 -2.45 2.04
CA GLY A 215 1.60 -1.51 1.10
C GLY A 215 1.04 -0.11 1.32
N GLY A 216 1.87 0.92 1.17
CA GLY A 216 1.43 2.31 1.33
C GLY A 216 1.76 2.94 2.69
N LEU A 217 2.23 2.15 3.65
CA LEU A 217 2.73 2.71 4.92
C LEU A 217 3.95 3.62 4.68
N GLU A 218 4.74 3.37 3.64
CA GLU A 218 5.96 4.11 3.32
C GLU A 218 5.69 5.52 2.79
N LEU A 219 4.44 5.88 2.43
CA LEU A 219 4.09 7.25 2.05
C LEU A 219 4.41 8.27 3.16
N VAL A 220 4.43 7.82 4.42
CA VAL A 220 4.90 8.65 5.55
C VAL A 220 6.30 9.18 5.28
N GLY A 221 7.19 8.38 4.67
CA GLY A 221 8.55 8.78 4.37
C GLY A 221 8.68 9.82 3.26
N ILE A 222 7.74 9.84 2.31
CA ILE A 222 7.73 10.85 1.23
C ILE A 222 7.16 12.17 1.75
N THR A 223 6.06 12.09 2.49
CA THR A 223 5.38 13.27 3.04
C THR A 223 6.14 13.89 4.21
N ALA A 224 7.06 13.16 4.85
CA ALA A 224 7.92 13.66 5.91
C ALA A 224 8.76 14.89 5.51
N ALA A 225 9.23 14.96 4.27
CA ALA A 225 9.98 16.12 3.77
C ALA A 225 9.12 17.39 3.64
N GLU A 226 7.80 17.25 3.71
CA GLU A 226 6.84 18.34 3.72
C GLU A 226 6.38 18.72 5.14
N ALA A 227 6.80 17.98 6.19
CA ALA A 227 6.41 18.24 7.57
C ALA A 227 7.14 19.47 8.14
N SER A 228 6.40 20.32 8.86
CA SER A 228 6.98 21.50 9.54
C SER A 228 7.80 21.12 10.78
N GLU A 229 7.44 20.02 11.47
CA GLU A 229 8.14 19.50 12.65
C GLU A 229 8.41 17.98 12.53
N PRO A 230 9.33 17.55 11.63
CA PRO A 230 9.60 16.13 11.35
C PRO A 230 9.87 15.30 12.61
N ARG A 231 10.69 15.82 13.54
CA ARG A 231 11.08 15.13 14.79
C ARG A 231 9.92 14.82 15.74
N LYS A 232 8.79 15.51 15.64
CA LYS A 232 7.57 15.23 16.45
C LYS A 232 6.50 14.51 15.65
N VAL A 233 6.27 14.93 14.41
CA VAL A 233 5.15 14.45 13.59
C VAL A 233 5.40 13.03 13.11
N ILE A 234 6.63 12.69 12.70
CA ILE A 234 6.95 11.38 12.13
C ILE A 234 6.86 10.27 13.18
N PRO A 235 7.47 10.38 14.38
CA PRO A 235 7.32 9.35 15.42
C PRO A 235 5.86 9.12 15.80
N LYS A 236 5.06 10.18 15.88
CA LYS A 236 3.63 10.08 16.18
C LYS A 236 2.89 9.33 15.08
N ALA A 237 3.13 9.67 13.81
CA ALA A 237 2.48 9.01 12.68
C ALA A 237 2.83 7.51 12.62
N ILE A 238 4.08 7.15 12.87
CA ILE A 238 4.54 5.75 12.88
C ILE A 238 3.94 4.97 14.04
N ASN A 239 3.95 5.52 15.26
CA ASN A 239 3.37 4.84 16.42
C ASN A 239 1.85 4.70 16.30
N GLN A 240 1.18 5.61 15.58
CA GLN A 240 -0.24 5.49 15.28
C GLN A 240 -0.56 4.32 14.35
N VAL A 241 0.39 3.79 13.57
CA VAL A 241 0.18 2.61 12.71
C VAL A 241 -0.31 1.41 13.52
N VAL A 242 0.19 1.21 14.75
CA VAL A 242 -0.23 0.08 15.61
C VAL A 242 -1.72 0.12 15.91
N TYR A 243 -2.25 1.29 16.32
CA TYR A 243 -3.67 1.44 16.59
C TYR A 243 -4.51 1.21 15.35
N ARG A 244 -4.01 1.61 14.17
CA ARG A 244 -4.68 1.37 12.88
C ARG A 244 -4.76 -0.12 12.56
N ILE A 245 -3.69 -0.88 12.78
CA ILE A 245 -3.67 -2.33 12.62
C ILE A 245 -4.69 -2.98 13.57
N LEU A 246 -4.64 -2.62 14.85
CA LEU A 246 -5.53 -3.22 15.85
C LEU A 246 -7.01 -2.92 15.60
N ILE A 247 -7.36 -1.68 15.24
CA ILE A 247 -8.76 -1.30 15.04
C ILE A 247 -9.27 -1.75 13.67
N PHE A 248 -8.58 -1.35 12.60
CA PHE A 248 -9.10 -1.51 11.25
C PHE A 248 -8.92 -2.90 10.66
N TYR A 249 -7.87 -3.61 11.07
CA TYR A 249 -7.62 -4.97 10.59
C TYR A 249 -8.17 -5.98 11.58
N VAL A 250 -7.58 -6.03 12.78
CA VAL A 250 -7.93 -7.06 13.78
C VAL A 250 -9.36 -6.87 14.27
N GLY A 251 -9.72 -5.67 14.72
CA GLY A 251 -11.05 -5.35 15.25
C GLY A 251 -12.15 -5.54 14.21
N ALA A 252 -11.99 -4.93 13.03
CA ALA A 252 -12.99 -5.03 11.97
C ALA A 252 -13.20 -6.48 11.51
N LEU A 253 -12.13 -7.24 11.25
CA LEU A 253 -12.25 -8.65 10.85
C LEU A 253 -12.84 -9.53 11.96
N THR A 254 -12.52 -9.27 13.22
CA THR A 254 -13.08 -10.03 14.35
C THR A 254 -14.60 -9.86 14.43
N VAL A 255 -15.08 -8.62 14.35
CA VAL A 255 -16.53 -8.33 14.36
C VAL A 255 -17.19 -8.94 13.14
N LEU A 256 -16.59 -8.73 11.96
CA LEU A 256 -17.11 -9.17 10.69
C LEU A 256 -17.26 -10.70 10.61
N LEU A 257 -16.22 -11.46 10.99
CA LEU A 257 -16.28 -12.93 11.00
C LEU A 257 -17.09 -13.51 12.16
N SER A 258 -17.41 -12.69 13.16
CA SER A 258 -18.40 -13.07 14.19
C SER A 258 -19.84 -12.91 13.67
N LEU A 259 -20.09 -11.96 12.76
CA LEU A 259 -21.43 -11.71 12.23
C LEU A 259 -21.94 -12.80 11.29
N TYR A 260 -21.06 -13.49 10.58
CA TYR A 260 -21.46 -14.48 9.59
C TYR A 260 -20.42 -15.61 9.44
N PRO A 261 -20.84 -16.88 9.25
CA PRO A 261 -19.95 -18.00 9.02
C PRO A 261 -19.01 -17.79 7.83
N TRP A 262 -17.71 -18.00 8.04
CA TRP A 262 -16.67 -17.70 7.05
C TRP A 262 -16.77 -18.57 5.79
N ASP A 263 -17.20 -19.82 5.95
CA ASP A 263 -17.35 -20.82 4.89
C ASP A 263 -18.54 -20.52 3.99
N GLN A 264 -19.67 -20.09 4.55
CA GLN A 264 -20.84 -19.64 3.78
C GLN A 264 -20.56 -18.33 3.03
N LEU A 265 -19.84 -17.40 3.68
CA LEU A 265 -19.37 -16.18 3.02
C LEU A 265 -18.46 -16.50 1.83
N LEU A 266 -17.53 -17.44 2.01
CA LEU A 266 -16.62 -17.87 0.96
C LEU A 266 -17.35 -18.50 -0.22
N GLN A 267 -18.39 -19.31 0.03
CA GLN A 267 -19.23 -19.87 -1.03
C GLN A 267 -19.92 -18.77 -1.84
N THR A 268 -20.42 -17.73 -1.17
CA THR A 268 -21.07 -16.58 -1.81
C THR A 268 -20.09 -15.79 -2.69
N LEU A 269 -18.88 -15.51 -2.17
CA LEU A 269 -17.83 -14.82 -2.91
C LEU A 269 -17.33 -15.64 -4.12
N GLY A 270 -17.25 -16.96 -3.97
CA GLY A 270 -16.78 -17.88 -4.99
C GLY A 270 -17.81 -18.25 -6.06
N ALA A 271 -19.09 -17.86 -5.90
CA ALA A 271 -20.19 -18.25 -6.79
C ALA A 271 -19.99 -17.82 -8.25
N SER A 272 -19.22 -16.75 -8.48
CA SER A 272 -18.88 -16.23 -9.81
C SER A 272 -17.65 -16.87 -10.44
N GLY A 273 -16.99 -17.82 -9.76
CA GLY A 273 -15.72 -18.41 -10.17
C GLY A 273 -14.50 -17.49 -9.97
N ASP A 274 -14.71 -16.29 -9.44
CA ASP A 274 -13.67 -15.29 -9.16
C ASP A 274 -13.59 -15.02 -7.65
N ALA A 275 -12.44 -15.31 -7.04
CA ALA A 275 -12.21 -15.12 -5.61
C ALA A 275 -12.27 -13.64 -5.18
N TYR A 276 -12.14 -12.70 -6.12
CA TYR A 276 -12.17 -11.26 -5.90
C TYR A 276 -13.38 -10.60 -6.58
N SER A 277 -14.48 -11.33 -6.70
CA SER A 277 -15.72 -10.83 -7.29
C SER A 277 -16.40 -9.73 -6.49
N GLY A 278 -16.13 -9.64 -5.18
CA GLY A 278 -16.65 -8.61 -4.30
C GLY A 278 -15.91 -8.55 -2.96
N SER A 279 -16.15 -7.47 -2.22
CA SER A 279 -15.55 -7.26 -0.90
C SER A 279 -16.26 -8.11 0.17
N PRO A 280 -15.58 -8.95 0.97
CA PRO A 280 -16.20 -9.69 2.08
C PRO A 280 -16.90 -8.76 3.08
N PHE A 281 -16.35 -7.56 3.25
CA PHE A 281 -16.92 -6.52 4.10
C PHE A 281 -18.28 -6.05 3.59
N VAL A 282 -18.43 -5.85 2.28
CA VAL A 282 -19.72 -5.48 1.68
C VAL A 282 -20.69 -6.65 1.71
N GLN A 283 -20.21 -7.85 1.39
CA GLN A 283 -21.08 -9.02 1.23
C GLN A 283 -21.77 -9.45 2.53
N ILE A 284 -21.08 -9.39 3.69
CA ILE A 284 -21.70 -9.77 4.96
C ILE A 284 -22.93 -8.91 5.28
N PHE A 285 -22.89 -7.60 5.02
CA PHE A 285 -24.05 -6.75 5.30
C PHE A 285 -25.21 -7.02 4.33
N SER A 286 -24.92 -7.38 3.08
CA SER A 286 -25.96 -7.84 2.15
C SER A 286 -26.58 -9.16 2.60
N LEU A 287 -25.76 -10.12 3.05
CA LEU A 287 -26.21 -11.43 3.55
C LEU A 287 -27.03 -11.36 4.84
N ILE A 288 -26.77 -10.37 5.70
CA ILE A 288 -27.53 -10.13 6.94
C ILE A 288 -28.80 -9.29 6.67
N GLY A 289 -29.05 -8.90 5.41
CA GLY A 289 -30.25 -8.17 4.99
C GLY A 289 -30.20 -6.67 5.26
N ASN A 290 -29.01 -6.09 5.45
CA ASN A 290 -28.80 -4.65 5.58
C ASN A 290 -28.21 -4.07 4.29
N ASP A 291 -29.02 -4.04 3.24
CA ASP A 291 -28.61 -3.58 1.91
C ASP A 291 -28.11 -2.12 1.92
N THR A 292 -28.72 -1.26 2.75
CA THR A 292 -28.26 0.11 2.94
C THR A 292 -26.81 0.17 3.43
N ALA A 293 -26.46 -0.64 4.44
CA ALA A 293 -25.09 -0.72 4.93
C ALA A 293 -24.14 -1.27 3.86
N ALA A 294 -24.57 -2.27 3.07
CA ALA A 294 -23.78 -2.81 1.97
C ALA A 294 -23.47 -1.75 0.90
N HIS A 295 -24.47 -0.96 0.46
CA HIS A 295 -24.26 0.10 -0.53
C HIS A 295 -23.38 1.24 0.00
N ILE A 296 -23.60 1.69 1.24
CA ILE A 296 -22.77 2.72 1.88
C ILE A 296 -21.32 2.22 1.95
N LEU A 297 -21.13 0.98 2.36
CA LEU A 297 -19.80 0.41 2.50
C LEU A 297 -19.12 0.23 1.15
N ASN A 298 -19.82 -0.24 0.13
CA ASN A 298 -19.27 -0.34 -1.23
C ASN A 298 -18.83 1.03 -1.76
N PHE A 299 -19.62 2.07 -1.51
CA PHE A 299 -19.22 3.46 -1.80
C PHE A 299 -17.95 3.87 -1.06
N VAL A 300 -17.86 3.58 0.23
CA VAL A 300 -16.65 3.90 1.00
C VAL A 300 -15.44 3.17 0.44
N VAL A 301 -15.54 1.87 0.15
CA VAL A 301 -14.43 1.08 -0.38
C VAL A 301 -14.02 1.57 -1.78
N LEU A 302 -14.98 1.99 -2.62
CA LEU A 302 -14.67 2.65 -3.89
C LEU A 302 -13.85 3.92 -3.68
N THR A 303 -14.29 4.81 -2.77
CA THR A 303 -13.52 6.03 -2.44
C THR A 303 -12.16 5.71 -1.84
N ALA A 304 -12.05 4.60 -1.09
CA ALA A 304 -10.80 4.14 -0.52
C ALA A 304 -9.80 3.79 -1.61
N ALA A 305 -10.24 3.06 -2.63
CA ALA A 305 -9.41 2.67 -3.77
C ALA A 305 -8.97 3.87 -4.61
N LEU A 306 -9.89 4.80 -4.87
CA LEU A 306 -9.58 6.04 -5.61
C LEU A 306 -8.58 6.92 -4.86
N SER A 307 -8.65 6.99 -3.53
CA SER A 307 -7.66 7.69 -2.69
C SER A 307 -6.28 7.04 -2.76
N VAL A 308 -6.18 5.71 -2.70
CA VAL A 308 -4.88 5.03 -2.86
C VAL A 308 -4.31 5.28 -4.25
N TYR A 309 -5.14 5.20 -5.30
CA TYR A 309 -4.69 5.49 -6.67
C TYR A 309 -4.21 6.93 -6.83
N ASN A 310 -4.97 7.89 -6.33
CA ASN A 310 -4.63 9.32 -6.35
C ASN A 310 -3.29 9.59 -5.63
N SER A 311 -3.11 9.01 -4.44
CA SER A 311 -1.85 9.06 -3.69
C SER A 311 -0.69 8.41 -4.46
N GLY A 312 -0.94 7.31 -5.17
CA GLY A 312 0.07 6.66 -6.02
C GLY A 312 0.51 7.51 -7.20
N VAL A 313 -0.42 8.18 -7.89
CA VAL A 313 -0.09 9.13 -8.98
C VAL A 313 0.79 10.27 -8.46
N TYR A 314 0.44 10.84 -7.30
CA TYR A 314 1.21 11.88 -6.62
C TYR A 314 2.64 11.44 -6.26
N CYS A 315 2.78 10.22 -5.71
CA CYS A 315 4.06 9.64 -5.32
C CYS A 315 4.93 9.32 -6.54
N ASN A 316 4.37 8.72 -7.59
CA ASN A 316 5.09 8.37 -8.81
C ASN A 316 5.68 9.60 -9.52
N SER A 317 4.89 10.67 -9.64
CA SER A 317 5.36 11.89 -10.29
C SER A 317 6.54 12.53 -9.53
N ARG A 318 6.52 12.47 -8.20
CA ARG A 318 7.60 13.00 -7.34
C ARG A 318 8.81 12.09 -7.27
N MET A 319 8.61 10.77 -7.27
CA MET A 319 9.71 9.81 -7.28
C MET A 319 10.55 9.95 -8.55
N LEU A 320 9.90 10.02 -9.72
CA LEU A 320 10.60 10.27 -10.99
C LEU A 320 11.26 11.65 -11.03
N PHE A 321 10.63 12.68 -10.46
CA PHE A 321 11.26 13.99 -10.33
C PHE A 321 12.54 13.93 -9.48
N GLY A 322 12.49 13.27 -8.31
CA GLY A 322 13.62 13.10 -7.40
C GLY A 322 14.75 12.26 -8.00
N LEU A 323 14.41 11.19 -8.74
CA LEU A 323 15.39 10.42 -9.52
C LEU A 323 16.07 11.29 -10.58
N ALA A 324 15.33 12.16 -11.27
CA ALA A 324 15.91 13.07 -12.26
C ALA A 324 16.81 14.13 -11.63
N GLU A 325 16.46 14.61 -10.43
CA GLU A 325 17.30 15.52 -9.63
C GLU A 325 18.61 14.87 -9.20
N GLN A 326 18.59 13.60 -8.79
CA GLN A 326 19.78 12.80 -8.46
C GLN A 326 20.59 12.38 -9.70
N GLY A 327 20.12 12.74 -10.92
CA GLY A 327 20.73 12.35 -12.18
C GLY A 327 20.56 10.86 -12.52
N ASP A 328 19.66 10.17 -11.82
CA ASP A 328 19.30 8.76 -11.99
C ASP A 328 18.13 8.57 -12.98
N ALA A 329 17.54 9.68 -13.48
CA ALA A 329 16.59 9.70 -14.59
C ALA A 329 16.83 10.92 -15.51
N PRO A 330 16.22 10.96 -16.72
CA PRO A 330 16.42 12.08 -17.65
C PRO A 330 16.03 13.44 -17.05
N LYS A 331 16.90 14.45 -17.19
CA LYS A 331 16.67 15.83 -16.69
C LYS A 331 15.37 16.46 -17.20
N SER A 332 14.86 15.99 -18.34
CA SER A 332 13.58 16.43 -18.90
C SER A 332 12.39 16.21 -17.95
N LEU A 333 12.48 15.26 -17.02
CA LEU A 333 11.45 14.94 -16.03
C LEU A 333 11.36 15.97 -14.89
N MET A 334 12.37 16.82 -14.73
CA MET A 334 12.36 17.91 -13.75
C MET A 334 11.52 19.12 -14.19
N LYS A 335 10.95 19.11 -15.41
CA LYS A 335 10.17 20.24 -15.91
C LYS A 335 8.83 20.34 -15.18
N LEU A 336 8.65 21.42 -14.42
CA LEU A 336 7.42 21.75 -13.71
C LEU A 336 6.47 22.61 -14.58
N ASN A 337 5.16 22.50 -14.32
CA ASN A 337 4.16 23.45 -14.84
C ASN A 337 4.04 24.70 -13.93
N LYS A 338 3.15 25.63 -14.30
CA LYS A 338 2.90 26.87 -13.53
C LYS A 338 2.43 26.60 -12.09
N GLN A 339 1.86 25.42 -11.85
CA GLN A 339 1.31 24.97 -10.57
C GLN A 339 2.34 24.15 -9.74
N GLY A 340 3.56 23.95 -10.23
CA GLY A 340 4.61 23.19 -9.53
C GLY A 340 4.49 21.67 -9.66
N VAL A 341 3.78 21.16 -10.67
CA VAL A 341 3.58 19.73 -10.93
C VAL A 341 4.52 19.24 -12.05
N PRO A 342 5.24 18.11 -11.87
CA PRO A 342 6.13 17.55 -12.90
C PRO A 342 5.32 16.77 -13.96
N ILE A 343 4.71 17.49 -14.90
CA ILE A 343 3.79 16.91 -15.91
C ILE A 343 4.41 15.75 -16.69
N ARG A 344 5.70 15.85 -17.08
CA ARG A 344 6.35 14.78 -17.86
C ARG A 344 6.51 13.49 -17.06
N ALA A 345 6.86 13.60 -15.79
CA ALA A 345 6.94 12.46 -14.88
C ALA A 345 5.58 11.81 -14.64
N LEU A 346 4.53 12.64 -14.47
CA LEU A 346 3.15 12.18 -14.38
C LEU A 346 2.74 11.45 -15.67
N ALA A 347 2.97 12.05 -16.84
CA ALA A 347 2.57 11.48 -18.12
C ALA A 347 3.22 10.12 -18.39
N ILE A 348 4.51 9.95 -18.10
CA ILE A 348 5.19 8.64 -18.23
C ILE A 348 4.56 7.61 -17.31
N SER A 349 4.32 7.98 -16.04
CA SER A 349 3.70 7.07 -15.08
C SER A 349 2.29 6.69 -15.51
N ALA A 350 1.50 7.65 -15.98
CA ALA A 350 0.15 7.44 -16.48
C ALA A 350 0.14 6.51 -17.72
N LEU A 351 1.08 6.69 -18.64
CA LEU A 351 1.19 5.89 -19.85
C LEU A 351 1.49 4.42 -19.52
N VAL A 352 2.37 4.16 -18.55
CA VAL A 352 2.62 2.79 -18.09
C VAL A 352 1.40 2.25 -17.33
N THR A 353 0.80 3.03 -16.42
CA THR A 353 -0.42 2.62 -15.70
C THR A 353 -1.60 2.32 -16.63
N MET A 354 -1.70 2.97 -17.79
CA MET A 354 -2.74 2.72 -18.80
C MET A 354 -2.72 1.27 -19.30
N LEU A 355 -1.58 0.55 -19.22
CA LEU A 355 -1.52 -0.89 -19.50
C LEU A 355 -2.50 -1.70 -18.64
N CYS A 356 -2.88 -1.21 -17.46
CA CYS A 356 -3.93 -1.82 -16.63
C CYS A 356 -5.25 -1.98 -17.38
N VAL A 357 -5.64 -0.99 -18.20
CA VAL A 357 -6.88 -1.04 -18.99
C VAL A 357 -6.82 -2.19 -19.99
N VAL A 358 -5.66 -2.39 -20.62
CA VAL A 358 -5.42 -3.51 -21.54
C VAL A 358 -5.46 -4.84 -20.80
N VAL A 359 -4.79 -4.94 -19.66
CA VAL A 359 -4.80 -6.16 -18.82
C VAL A 359 -6.22 -6.51 -18.38
N ASN A 360 -7.02 -5.52 -17.97
CA ASN A 360 -8.44 -5.73 -17.61
C ASN A 360 -9.32 -6.12 -18.79
N TYR A 361 -8.98 -5.66 -19.99
CA TYR A 361 -9.72 -6.04 -21.20
C TYR A 361 -9.42 -7.49 -21.62
N VAL A 362 -8.15 -7.91 -21.54
CA VAL A 362 -7.70 -9.24 -22.01
C VAL A 362 -7.92 -10.33 -20.97
N ALA A 363 -7.69 -10.03 -19.68
CA ALA A 363 -7.68 -11.02 -18.61
C ALA A 363 -8.37 -10.52 -17.32
N PRO A 364 -9.67 -10.14 -17.37
CA PRO A 364 -10.37 -9.49 -16.26
C PRO A 364 -10.42 -10.30 -14.96
N GLN A 365 -10.40 -11.63 -15.04
CA GLN A 365 -10.53 -12.52 -13.88
C GLN A 365 -9.20 -12.71 -13.13
N SER A 366 -8.07 -12.82 -13.84
CA SER A 366 -6.75 -13.05 -13.24
C SER A 366 -5.92 -11.76 -13.06
N ALA A 367 -6.35 -10.65 -13.67
CA ALA A 367 -5.65 -9.36 -13.59
C ALA A 367 -5.33 -8.95 -12.16
N LEU A 368 -6.32 -9.03 -11.26
CA LEU A 368 -6.19 -8.53 -9.89
C LEU A 368 -5.20 -9.39 -9.08
N GLU A 369 -5.30 -10.71 -9.17
CA GLU A 369 -4.40 -11.64 -8.48
C GLU A 369 -2.95 -11.47 -8.96
N LEU A 370 -2.73 -11.37 -10.27
CA LEU A 370 -1.42 -11.12 -10.86
C LEU A 370 -0.83 -9.78 -10.37
N LEU A 371 -1.65 -8.72 -10.39
CA LEU A 371 -1.21 -7.39 -9.95
C LEU A 371 -0.88 -7.39 -8.46
N PHE A 372 -1.68 -8.03 -7.60
CA PHE A 372 -1.36 -8.19 -6.19
C PHE A 372 -0.04 -8.94 -5.99
N ALA A 373 0.18 -10.04 -6.72
CA ALA A 373 1.41 -10.81 -6.65
C ALA A 373 2.64 -9.96 -7.06
N LEU A 374 2.54 -9.17 -8.12
CA LEU A 374 3.62 -8.27 -8.57
C LEU A 374 3.86 -7.11 -7.58
N VAL A 375 2.80 -6.54 -7.01
CA VAL A 375 2.92 -5.51 -5.96
C VAL A 375 3.65 -6.08 -4.76
N VAL A 376 3.26 -7.25 -4.26
CA VAL A 376 3.91 -7.86 -3.09
C VAL A 376 5.38 -8.19 -3.39
N ALA A 377 5.69 -8.73 -4.57
CA ALA A 377 7.07 -8.98 -4.98
C ALA A 377 7.92 -7.69 -4.96
N SER A 378 7.41 -6.59 -5.54
CA SER A 378 8.11 -5.30 -5.51
C SER A 378 8.20 -4.70 -4.10
N LEU A 379 7.17 -4.89 -3.27
CA LEU A 379 7.12 -4.46 -1.88
C LEU A 379 8.21 -5.17 -1.05
N MET A 380 8.40 -6.47 -1.24
CA MET A 380 9.45 -7.25 -0.56
C MET A 380 10.85 -6.70 -0.89
N ILE A 381 11.10 -6.29 -2.15
CA ILE A 381 12.35 -5.64 -2.52
C ILE A 381 12.51 -4.32 -1.74
N ASN A 382 11.50 -3.46 -1.72
CA ASN A 382 11.60 -2.18 -1.01
C ASN A 382 11.81 -2.35 0.49
N TRP A 383 11.09 -3.27 1.12
CA TRP A 383 11.21 -3.51 2.55
C TRP A 383 12.57 -4.10 2.91
N ALA A 384 13.11 -4.99 2.07
CA ALA A 384 14.46 -5.51 2.25
C ALA A 384 15.50 -4.39 2.12
N LEU A 385 15.32 -3.49 1.13
CA LEU A 385 16.17 -2.33 0.95
C LEU A 385 16.13 -1.40 2.17
N ILE A 386 14.95 -1.15 2.76
CA ILE A 386 14.79 -0.35 3.97
C ILE A 386 15.55 -0.99 5.14
N SER A 387 15.32 -2.28 5.42
CA SER A 387 15.97 -2.96 6.55
C SER A 387 17.49 -3.02 6.42
N ILE A 388 18.02 -3.31 5.21
CA ILE A 388 19.47 -3.36 4.98
C ILE A 388 20.08 -1.96 5.06
N THR A 389 19.42 -0.96 4.48
CA THR A 389 19.87 0.43 4.54
C THR A 389 19.89 0.92 5.99
N HIS A 390 18.90 0.55 6.80
CA HIS A 390 18.85 0.91 8.21
C HIS A 390 20.01 0.31 9.03
N ILE A 391 20.38 -0.96 8.78
CA ILE A 391 21.59 -1.55 9.40
C ILE A 391 22.83 -0.72 9.07
N LYS A 392 22.98 -0.30 7.81
CA LYS A 392 24.12 0.51 7.35
C LYS A 392 24.10 1.93 7.91
N PHE A 393 22.92 2.55 7.99
CA PHE A 393 22.71 3.84 8.66
C PHE A 393 23.17 3.79 10.12
N ARG A 394 22.72 2.77 10.86
CA ARG A 394 23.10 2.58 12.27
C ARG A 394 24.59 2.37 12.46
N LYS A 395 25.24 1.63 11.54
CA LYS A 395 26.69 1.46 11.53
C LYS A 395 27.41 2.80 11.33
N ALA A 396 27.01 3.57 10.32
CA ALA A 396 27.60 4.88 10.05
C ALA A 396 27.42 5.88 11.21
N MET A 397 26.24 5.88 11.86
CA MET A 397 25.99 6.69 13.05
C MET A 397 26.87 6.27 14.25
N GLY A 398 27.03 4.96 14.45
CA GLY A 398 27.89 4.42 15.51
C GLY A 398 29.36 4.78 15.31
N GLU A 399 29.86 4.76 14.07
CA GLU A 399 31.21 5.23 13.72
C GLU A 399 31.42 6.72 14.02
N GLN A 400 30.36 7.52 14.04
CA GLN A 400 30.38 8.94 14.38
C GLN A 400 30.09 9.22 15.86
N GLY A 401 29.85 8.18 16.68
CA GLY A 401 29.46 8.33 18.09
C GLY A 401 28.09 8.97 18.30
N LEU A 402 27.25 9.03 17.26
CA LEU A 402 25.92 9.66 17.32
C LEU A 402 24.85 8.64 17.71
N THR A 403 23.88 9.08 18.52
CA THR A 403 22.69 8.28 18.83
C THR A 403 21.45 8.92 18.22
N PRO A 404 20.61 8.15 17.51
CA PRO A 404 19.39 8.70 16.95
C PRO A 404 18.35 8.99 18.04
N SER A 405 17.60 10.04 17.80
CA SER A 405 16.59 10.65 18.67
C SER A 405 15.33 9.80 18.72
N PHE A 406 14.98 9.16 17.60
CA PHE A 406 13.89 8.19 17.51
C PHE A 406 14.49 6.82 17.23
N LYS A 407 14.32 5.88 18.17
CA LYS A 407 14.98 4.56 18.12
C LYS A 407 14.01 3.45 17.70
N THR A 408 14.48 2.58 16.81
CA THR A 408 13.89 1.29 16.49
C THR A 408 14.01 0.35 17.68
N PHE A 409 12.97 -0.45 17.90
CA PHE A 409 12.99 -1.49 18.91
C PHE A 409 13.91 -2.63 18.49
N TRP A 410 14.62 -3.20 19.48
CA TRP A 410 15.43 -4.40 19.33
C TRP A 410 16.44 -4.35 18.16
N PHE A 411 17.07 -3.20 17.91
CA PHE A 411 18.18 -3.15 16.95
C PHE A 411 19.38 -3.99 17.47
N PRO A 412 20.04 -4.83 16.64
CA PRO A 412 19.76 -5.10 15.22
C PRO A 412 18.78 -6.25 14.95
N PHE A 413 18.38 -7.03 15.97
CA PHE A 413 17.50 -8.19 15.87
C PHE A 413 16.22 -7.93 15.05
N SER A 414 15.56 -6.78 15.23
CA SER A 414 14.35 -6.43 14.47
C SER A 414 14.57 -6.36 12.96
N ASN A 415 15.76 -5.98 12.48
CA ASN A 415 16.07 -5.98 11.04
C ASN A 415 16.18 -7.39 10.50
N TYR A 416 16.89 -8.27 11.22
CA TYR A 416 17.02 -9.67 10.82
C TYR A 416 15.68 -10.42 10.87
N LEU A 417 14.83 -10.12 11.86
CA LEU A 417 13.47 -10.63 11.92
C LEU A 417 12.64 -10.21 10.69
N CYS A 418 12.72 -8.93 10.31
CA CYS A 418 12.02 -8.43 9.11
C CYS A 418 12.53 -9.10 7.84
N LEU A 419 13.86 -9.23 7.68
CA LEU A 419 14.46 -9.89 6.51
C LEU A 419 14.10 -11.38 6.44
N ALA A 420 14.13 -12.10 7.56
CA ALA A 420 13.72 -13.49 7.62
C ALA A 420 12.23 -13.66 7.26
N PHE A 421 11.38 -12.74 7.73
CA PHE A 421 9.96 -12.71 7.36
C PHE A 421 9.77 -12.48 5.86
N MET A 422 10.51 -11.54 5.24
CA MET A 422 10.44 -11.33 3.78
C MET A 422 10.87 -12.56 2.99
N VAL A 423 11.94 -13.26 3.42
CA VAL A 423 12.36 -14.53 2.80
C VAL A 423 11.26 -15.58 2.93
N MET A 424 10.59 -15.65 4.09
CA MET A 424 9.43 -16.53 4.27
C MET A 424 8.31 -16.18 3.30
N ILE A 425 7.94 -14.91 3.14
CA ILE A 425 6.89 -14.47 2.19
C ILE A 425 7.27 -14.85 0.76
N ILE A 426 8.51 -14.60 0.33
CA ILE A 426 8.99 -14.98 -1.00
C ILE A 426 8.92 -16.51 -1.20
N SER A 427 9.26 -17.28 -0.17
CA SER A 427 9.19 -18.75 -0.23
C SER A 427 7.74 -19.25 -0.35
N VAL A 428 6.82 -18.60 0.37
CA VAL A 428 5.37 -18.87 0.25
C VAL A 428 4.87 -18.54 -1.15
N MET A 429 5.25 -17.38 -1.70
CA MET A 429 4.86 -16.97 -3.05
C MET A 429 5.36 -17.95 -4.11
N LEU A 430 6.56 -18.53 -3.96
CA LEU A 430 7.07 -19.58 -4.84
C LEU A 430 6.24 -20.87 -4.79
N ALA A 431 5.61 -21.17 -3.65
CA ALA A 431 4.82 -22.37 -3.45
C ALA A 431 3.39 -22.24 -3.99
N ILE A 432 2.91 -21.03 -4.33
CA ILE A 432 1.56 -20.78 -4.82
C ILE A 432 1.57 -20.68 -6.36
N PRO A 433 0.93 -21.62 -7.09
CA PRO A 433 0.83 -21.55 -8.54
C PRO A 433 0.18 -20.24 -9.00
N GLY A 434 0.71 -19.63 -10.08
CA GLY A 434 0.26 -18.34 -10.59
C GLY A 434 0.87 -17.12 -9.88
N ILE A 435 1.19 -17.22 -8.60
CA ILE A 435 1.90 -16.17 -7.84
C ILE A 435 3.41 -16.31 -7.99
N SER A 436 3.93 -17.53 -8.13
CA SER A 436 5.37 -17.81 -8.27
C SER A 436 6.03 -17.08 -9.43
N GLU A 437 5.27 -16.78 -10.50
CA GLU A 437 5.72 -15.98 -11.64
C GLU A 437 6.23 -14.59 -11.23
N SER A 438 5.58 -13.95 -10.24
CA SER A 438 6.02 -12.64 -9.76
C SER A 438 7.35 -12.72 -9.02
N VAL A 439 7.65 -13.85 -8.37
CA VAL A 439 8.95 -14.08 -7.72
C VAL A 439 10.04 -14.28 -8.76
N TYR A 440 9.80 -15.03 -9.83
CA TYR A 440 10.76 -15.17 -10.92
C TYR A 440 11.03 -13.84 -11.64
N ALA A 441 10.05 -12.93 -11.67
CA ALA A 441 10.23 -11.59 -12.19
C ALA A 441 11.17 -10.71 -11.33
N MET A 442 11.32 -10.98 -10.02
CA MET A 442 12.18 -10.20 -9.12
C MET A 442 13.66 -10.17 -9.55
N PRO A 443 14.37 -11.31 -9.73
CA PRO A 443 15.76 -11.29 -10.16
C PRO A 443 15.93 -10.71 -11.57
N VAL A 444 14.95 -10.91 -12.47
CA VAL A 444 14.95 -10.30 -13.80
C VAL A 444 14.88 -8.78 -13.68
N TRP A 445 13.97 -8.26 -12.87
CA TRP A 445 13.83 -6.83 -12.60
C TRP A 445 15.10 -6.22 -11.98
N VAL A 446 15.65 -6.87 -10.95
CA VAL A 446 16.92 -6.43 -10.32
C VAL A 446 18.06 -6.44 -11.35
N GLY A 447 18.12 -7.45 -12.23
CA GLY A 447 19.08 -7.53 -13.32
C GLY A 447 18.93 -6.41 -14.35
N ILE A 448 17.70 -6.10 -14.77
CA ILE A 448 17.38 -4.99 -15.69
C ILE A 448 17.85 -3.66 -15.09
N ILE A 449 17.54 -3.43 -13.81
CA ILE A 449 17.94 -2.22 -13.09
C ILE A 449 19.46 -2.13 -12.93
N TYR A 450 20.14 -3.26 -12.69
CA TYR A 450 21.60 -3.32 -12.66
C TYR A 450 22.21 -2.94 -14.02
N ILE A 451 21.71 -3.49 -15.12
CA ILE A 451 22.18 -3.16 -16.47
C ILE A 451 21.94 -1.68 -16.76
N ALA A 452 20.75 -1.16 -16.44
CA ALA A 452 20.42 0.26 -16.62
C ALA A 452 21.38 1.17 -15.83
N TYR A 453 21.68 0.83 -14.57
CA TYR A 453 22.65 1.55 -13.75
C TYR A 453 24.05 1.54 -14.37
N ARG A 454 24.53 0.38 -14.84
CA ARG A 454 25.86 0.25 -15.47
C ARG A 454 25.96 1.07 -16.76
N LEU A 455 24.92 1.08 -17.59
CA LEU A 455 24.86 1.89 -18.80
C LEU A 455 24.87 3.39 -18.47
N ARG A 456 24.16 3.81 -17.43
CA ARG A 456 24.15 5.20 -16.94
C ARG A 456 25.53 5.62 -16.45
N VAL A 457 26.18 4.82 -15.61
CA VAL A 457 27.53 5.11 -15.10
C VAL A 457 28.55 5.20 -16.25
N ARG A 458 28.44 4.33 -17.26
CA ARG A 458 29.28 4.40 -18.48
C ARG A 458 29.07 5.70 -19.24
N LYS A 459 27.82 6.10 -19.52
CA LYS A 459 27.50 7.36 -20.19
C LYS A 459 28.01 8.59 -19.42
N ALA A 460 27.87 8.59 -18.09
CA ALA A 460 28.36 9.67 -17.25
C ALA A 460 29.90 9.80 -17.33
N LYS A 461 30.63 8.68 -17.33
CA LYS A 461 32.09 8.69 -17.52
C LYS A 461 32.50 9.21 -18.90
N MET A 462 31.78 8.82 -19.96
CA MET A 462 32.05 9.29 -21.33
C MET A 462 31.69 10.75 -21.58
N ALA A 463 30.82 11.36 -20.76
CA ALA A 463 30.47 12.78 -20.88
C ALA A 463 31.44 13.72 -20.14
N VAL A 464 32.30 13.15 -19.28
CA VAL A 464 33.31 13.88 -18.50
C VAL A 464 34.73 13.69 -19.08
N ALA A 465 34.95 12.61 -19.84
CA ALA A 465 36.12 12.41 -20.69
C ALA A 465 35.92 13.14 -22.03
#